data_AF-H1YEX1-F1
#
_entry.id   AF-H1YEX1-F1
#
_cell.length_a   1.000
_cell.length_b   1.000
_cell.length_c   1.000
_cell.angle_alpha   90.00
_cell.angle_beta   90.00
_cell.angle_gamma   90.00
#
_symmetry.space_group_name_H-M   'P 1'
#
loop_
_entity.id
_entity.type
_entity.pdbx_description
1 polymer ?
#
loop_
_entity_poly.entity_id
_entity_poly.type
_entity_poly.pdbx_seq_one_letter_code
_entity_poly.pdbx_strand_id
1 'polypeptide(L)'
;MKRTLLHFGVVAFVFCVALTACKKTNVASSASDPQLNFVLQSDNPSFTFASAGATNGATGGQAFSWNWGIASITKFRMSAKRGGMPVEYSSSNLTNVDLFSLVPSLSSISIPKGDYTEVKTTTIFTQTNGTDFPVILKGTYVTGAGGHIPAEFDLNDNLEINVQVNNIIADGSKDFTTKIALHLNLFLNSISAQEIDAATRTNGTILINKTINTSLYNKIKGNMLACAASTLLSAAKK
;
A
#
# COMPACT_ATOMS: atom_id res chain seq x y z
N MET A 1 24.77 -87.29 -48.26
CA MET A 1 25.24 -87.81 -46.95
C MET A 1 25.40 -86.64 -45.97
N LYS A 2 24.83 -86.81 -44.77
CA LYS A 2 25.14 -86.18 -43.47
C LYS A 2 25.16 -84.65 -43.29
N ARG A 3 24.32 -84.25 -42.32
CA ARG A 3 24.13 -82.95 -41.66
C ARG A 3 25.29 -82.57 -40.73
N THR A 4 25.49 -81.27 -40.51
CA THR A 4 25.84 -80.59 -39.23
C THR A 4 25.75 -79.08 -39.45
N LEU A 5 24.72 -78.36 -38.97
CA LEU A 5 24.50 -77.78 -37.62
C LEU A 5 25.30 -76.48 -37.34
N LEU A 6 24.53 -75.39 -37.08
CA LEU A 6 24.74 -74.33 -36.07
C LEU A 6 25.88 -73.30 -36.34
N HIS A 7 25.67 -71.98 -36.38
CA HIS A 7 25.14 -71.13 -35.30
C HIS A 7 24.56 -69.79 -35.81
N PHE A 8 23.53 -69.35 -35.08
CA PHE A 8 22.92 -68.03 -35.02
C PHE A 8 23.91 -66.89 -34.71
N GLY A 9 23.63 -65.67 -35.20
CA GLY A 9 24.30 -64.46 -34.74
C GLY A 9 23.95 -63.18 -35.50
N VAL A 10 22.66 -62.85 -35.59
CA VAL A 10 22.21 -61.52 -36.05
C VAL A 10 22.38 -60.54 -34.89
N VAL A 11 23.38 -59.66 -34.94
CA VAL A 11 23.50 -58.51 -34.03
C VAL A 11 22.97 -57.29 -34.76
N ALA A 12 21.69 -57.02 -34.57
CA ALA A 12 21.06 -55.77 -34.96
C ALA A 12 21.43 -54.68 -33.94
N PHE A 13 22.18 -53.68 -34.39
CA PHE A 13 22.55 -52.52 -33.60
C PHE A 13 21.34 -51.57 -33.50
N VAL A 14 20.46 -51.81 -32.53
CA VAL A 14 19.34 -50.92 -32.20
C VAL A 14 19.88 -49.75 -31.38
N PHE A 15 20.01 -48.60 -32.03
CA PHE A 15 20.37 -47.35 -31.40
C PHE A 15 19.15 -46.84 -30.60
N CYS A 16 19.14 -47.08 -29.29
CA CYS A 16 18.16 -46.51 -28.37
C CYS A 16 18.39 -44.98 -28.26
N VAL A 17 17.63 -44.21 -29.03
CA VAL A 17 17.44 -42.78 -28.76
C VAL A 17 16.61 -42.66 -27.48
N ALA A 18 17.28 -42.31 -26.38
CA ALA A 18 16.63 -41.93 -25.14
C ALA A 18 15.89 -40.60 -25.35
N LEU A 19 14.63 -40.68 -25.79
CA LEU A 19 13.71 -39.56 -25.70
C LEU A 19 13.40 -39.33 -24.22
N THR A 20 13.98 -38.26 -23.68
CA THR A 20 13.61 -37.64 -22.41
C THR A 20 12.13 -37.27 -22.43
N ALA A 21 11.29 -38.19 -21.95
CA ALA A 21 9.90 -37.90 -21.63
C ALA A 21 9.85 -37.04 -20.35
N CYS A 22 10.09 -35.73 -20.50
CA CYS A 22 9.48 -34.76 -19.60
C CYS A 22 7.97 -35.02 -19.68
N LYS A 23 7.39 -35.61 -18.64
CA LYS A 23 5.94 -35.59 -18.47
C LYS A 23 5.54 -34.13 -18.41
N LYS A 24 5.09 -33.57 -19.53
CA LYS A 24 4.31 -32.34 -19.55
C LYS A 24 3.04 -32.68 -18.79
N THR A 25 3.02 -32.38 -17.51
CA THR A 25 1.82 -32.44 -16.70
C THR A 25 0.83 -31.53 -17.40
N ASN A 26 -0.23 -32.13 -17.97
CA ASN A 26 -1.39 -31.38 -18.46
C ASN A 26 -2.09 -30.81 -17.22
N VAL A 27 -1.54 -29.73 -16.68
CA VAL A 27 -2.27 -28.85 -15.78
C VAL A 27 -3.29 -28.16 -16.65
N ALA A 28 -4.58 -28.36 -16.33
CA ALA A 28 -5.67 -27.65 -16.97
C ALA A 28 -5.31 -26.17 -17.10
N SER A 29 -5.12 -25.70 -18.33
CA SER A 29 -5.03 -24.28 -18.64
C SER A 29 -6.42 -23.67 -18.45
N SER A 30 -6.77 -23.34 -17.22
CA SER A 30 -8.10 -22.75 -16.94
C SER A 30 -8.09 -21.58 -15.96
N ALA A 31 -7.02 -21.35 -15.21
CA ALA A 31 -6.95 -20.17 -14.35
C ALA A 31 -6.27 -19.01 -15.10
N SER A 32 -7.02 -17.92 -15.34
CA SER A 32 -6.46 -16.64 -15.76
C SER A 32 -5.45 -16.13 -14.73
N ASP A 33 -4.56 -15.23 -15.15
CA ASP A 33 -3.65 -14.57 -14.22
C ASP A 33 -4.42 -13.94 -13.04
N PRO A 34 -3.94 -14.11 -11.80
CA PRO A 34 -4.58 -13.52 -10.64
C PRO A 34 -4.45 -11.99 -10.65
N GLN A 35 -5.45 -11.34 -10.08
CA GLN A 35 -5.43 -9.90 -9.83
C GLN A 35 -4.81 -9.63 -8.46
N LEU A 36 -3.99 -8.59 -8.38
CA LEU A 36 -3.62 -7.94 -7.15
C LEU A 36 -4.34 -6.60 -7.06
N ASN A 37 -5.27 -6.50 -6.12
CA ASN A 37 -6.00 -5.28 -5.81
C ASN A 37 -5.26 -4.48 -4.74
N PHE A 38 -5.30 -3.16 -4.87
CA PHE A 38 -4.76 -2.20 -3.92
C PHE A 38 -5.89 -1.36 -3.35
N VAL A 39 -5.84 -1.18 -2.04
CA VAL A 39 -6.74 -0.30 -1.30
C VAL A 39 -5.89 0.65 -0.47
N LEU A 40 -6.21 1.94 -0.56
CA LEU A 40 -5.74 2.94 0.40
C LEU A 40 -6.95 3.39 1.23
N GLN A 41 -6.82 3.35 2.56
CA GLN A 41 -7.80 3.95 3.46
C GLN A 41 -7.12 4.60 4.66
N SER A 42 -7.84 5.48 5.36
CA SER A 42 -7.44 5.92 6.69
C SER A 42 -8.00 5.02 7.80
N ASP A 43 -7.40 5.11 8.98
CA ASP A 43 -7.99 4.71 10.24
C ASP A 43 -7.47 5.61 11.39
N ASN A 44 -7.94 5.34 12.61
CA ASN A 44 -7.52 6.03 13.83
C ASN A 44 -7.49 7.56 13.67
N PRO A 45 -8.62 8.19 13.32
CA PRO A 45 -8.65 9.61 12.96
C PRO A 45 -8.38 10.58 14.12
N SER A 46 -8.40 10.10 15.35
CA SER A 46 -8.32 10.93 16.55
C SER A 46 -6.98 10.80 17.26
N PHE A 47 -6.48 11.93 17.76
CA PHE A 47 -5.26 12.04 18.55
C PHE A 47 -5.54 12.90 19.78
N THR A 48 -5.05 12.47 20.94
CA THR A 48 -5.13 13.26 22.19
C THR A 48 -3.74 13.66 22.59
N PHE A 49 -3.51 14.95 22.81
CA PHE A 49 -2.22 15.44 23.28
C PHE A 49 -2.05 15.11 24.76
N ALA A 50 -0.83 14.75 25.15
CA ALA A 50 -0.50 14.58 26.57
C ALA A 50 -0.67 15.92 27.30
N SER A 51 -1.46 15.95 28.37
CA SER A 51 -1.66 17.15 29.18
C SER A 51 -0.37 17.48 29.94
N ALA A 52 0.27 18.60 29.61
CA ALA A 52 1.36 19.14 30.42
C ALA A 52 0.77 19.73 31.71
N GLY A 53 0.83 18.98 32.82
CA GLY A 53 0.54 19.48 34.16
C GLY A 53 -0.90 19.89 34.43
N ALA A 54 -1.83 18.93 34.37
CA ALA A 54 -3.22 19.14 34.77
C ALA A 54 -3.30 19.62 36.23
N THR A 55 -3.43 20.93 36.43
CA THR A 55 -3.93 21.51 37.68
C THR A 55 -5.44 21.33 37.69
N ASN A 56 -5.96 20.78 38.78
CA ASN A 56 -7.37 20.44 38.99
C ASN A 56 -8.30 21.58 38.51
N GLY A 57 -8.97 21.39 37.37
CA GLY A 57 -9.98 22.35 36.87
C GLY A 57 -10.18 22.44 35.35
N ALA A 58 -9.23 21.99 34.51
CA ALA A 58 -9.41 22.01 33.05
C ALA A 58 -10.06 20.70 32.55
N THR A 59 -11.37 20.74 32.29
CA THR A 59 -12.20 19.60 31.84
C THR A 59 -12.19 19.36 30.33
N GLY A 60 -11.03 19.52 29.67
CA GLY A 60 -10.90 19.19 28.25
C GLY A 60 -9.45 18.96 27.85
N GLY A 61 -9.07 17.70 27.61
CA GLY A 61 -7.79 17.39 27.00
C GLY A 61 -7.73 17.96 25.58
N GLN A 62 -6.63 18.63 25.23
CA GLN A 62 -6.39 19.05 23.85
C GLN A 62 -6.42 17.82 22.95
N ALA A 63 -7.14 17.92 21.84
CA ALA A 63 -7.34 16.80 20.93
C ALA A 63 -7.38 17.26 19.48
N PHE A 64 -7.06 16.36 18.57
CA PHE A 64 -7.16 16.58 17.13
C PHE A 64 -7.92 15.43 16.51
N SER A 65 -8.80 15.73 15.56
CA SER A 65 -9.54 14.70 14.81
C SER A 65 -9.57 15.02 13.34
N TRP A 66 -9.23 14.05 12.51
CA TRP A 66 -9.44 14.09 11.07
C TRP A 66 -10.83 13.55 10.75
N ASN A 67 -11.62 14.23 9.93
CA ASN A 67 -12.99 13.80 9.63
C ASN A 67 -13.30 13.76 8.13
N TRP A 68 -12.36 14.20 7.30
CA TRP A 68 -12.49 14.18 5.86
C TRP A 68 -11.12 14.11 5.20
N GLY A 69 -11.03 13.45 4.05
CA GLY A 69 -9.79 13.42 3.31
C GLY A 69 -9.90 12.79 1.93
N ILE A 70 -9.18 13.34 0.98
CA ILE A 70 -9.06 12.82 -0.38
C ILE A 70 -7.58 12.56 -0.70
N ALA A 71 -7.33 11.46 -1.40
CA ALA A 71 -6.03 11.09 -1.95
C ALA A 71 -6.12 10.92 -3.47
N SER A 72 -5.31 11.69 -4.20
CA SER A 72 -5.08 11.53 -5.64
C SER A 72 -3.80 10.73 -5.86
N ILE A 73 -3.96 9.45 -6.19
CA ILE A 73 -2.88 8.47 -6.28
C ILE A 73 -2.41 8.37 -7.73
N THR A 74 -1.13 8.65 -7.96
CA THR A 74 -0.53 8.54 -9.29
C THR A 74 -0.49 7.09 -9.75
N LYS A 75 -0.07 6.16 -8.88
CA LYS A 75 -0.15 4.72 -9.13
C LYS A 75 0.14 3.95 -7.85
N PHE A 76 -0.30 2.70 -7.82
CA PHE A 76 0.27 1.67 -6.97
C PHE A 76 1.32 0.90 -7.74
N ARG A 77 2.38 0.47 -7.04
CA ARG A 77 3.44 -0.35 -7.60
C ARG A 77 3.70 -1.53 -6.68
N MET A 78 3.76 -2.74 -7.25
CA MET A 78 4.29 -3.92 -6.59
C MET A 78 5.71 -4.16 -7.10
N SER A 79 6.67 -4.31 -6.20
CA SER A 79 7.99 -4.88 -6.50
C SER A 79 8.23 -6.14 -5.68
N ALA A 80 8.87 -7.14 -6.29
CA ALA A 80 9.11 -8.45 -5.69
C ALA A 80 10.25 -9.18 -6.40
N LYS A 81 10.62 -10.37 -5.89
CA LYS A 81 11.42 -11.37 -6.61
C LYS A 81 10.53 -12.52 -7.06
N ARG A 82 10.58 -12.86 -8.35
CA ARG A 82 9.92 -14.04 -8.94
C ARG A 82 10.98 -14.99 -9.47
N GLY A 83 11.09 -16.18 -8.89
CA GLY A 83 12.19 -17.12 -9.22
C GLY A 83 13.58 -16.51 -8.96
N GLY A 84 13.69 -15.65 -7.94
CA GLY A 84 14.94 -14.94 -7.60
C GLY A 84 15.22 -13.68 -8.43
N MET A 85 14.48 -13.43 -9.51
CA MET A 85 14.66 -12.25 -10.38
C MET A 85 13.73 -11.10 -9.96
N PRO A 86 14.23 -9.85 -9.90
CA PRO A 86 13.39 -8.70 -9.58
C PRO A 86 12.33 -8.47 -10.66
N VAL A 87 11.11 -8.20 -10.23
CA VAL A 87 9.97 -7.88 -11.08
C VAL A 87 9.18 -6.72 -10.49
N GLU A 88 8.56 -5.93 -11.37
CA GLU A 88 7.76 -4.78 -11.01
C GLU A 88 6.46 -4.73 -11.83
N TYR A 89 5.37 -4.37 -11.18
CA TYR A 89 4.06 -4.16 -11.80
C TYR A 89 3.44 -2.89 -11.24
N SER A 90 2.79 -2.10 -12.08
CA SER A 90 2.17 -0.84 -11.67
C SER A 90 0.73 -0.74 -12.16
N SER A 91 -0.12 -0.13 -11.34
CA SER A 91 -1.49 0.22 -11.70
C SER A 91 -1.55 1.47 -12.58
N SER A 92 -2.74 1.75 -13.13
CA SER A 92 -3.08 3.08 -13.62
C SER A 92 -3.34 4.06 -12.48
N ASN A 93 -3.46 5.35 -12.81
CA ASN A 93 -3.79 6.42 -11.88
C ASN A 93 -5.19 6.25 -11.26
N LEU A 94 -5.34 6.71 -10.01
CA LEU A 94 -6.64 6.86 -9.35
C LEU A 94 -6.78 8.29 -8.85
N THR A 95 -7.70 9.02 -9.44
CA THR A 95 -8.07 10.37 -9.00
C THR A 95 -9.13 10.27 -7.92
N ASN A 96 -8.95 11.01 -6.82
CA ASN A 96 -9.97 11.24 -5.78
C ASN A 96 -10.42 10.01 -4.98
N VAL A 97 -9.49 9.27 -4.39
CA VAL A 97 -9.80 8.24 -3.39
C VAL A 97 -10.27 8.94 -2.10
N ASP A 98 -11.53 8.74 -1.73
CA ASP A 98 -12.03 9.13 -0.40
C ASP A 98 -11.42 8.21 0.66
N LEU A 99 -10.60 8.78 1.54
CA LEU A 99 -9.88 8.05 2.57
C LEU A 99 -10.81 7.53 3.69
N PHE A 100 -11.99 8.13 3.84
CA PHE A 100 -12.95 7.84 4.90
C PHE A 100 -14.18 7.05 4.40
N SER A 101 -14.21 6.69 3.11
CA SER A 101 -15.30 5.89 2.55
C SER A 101 -15.40 4.50 3.21
N LEU A 102 -16.62 4.09 3.56
CA LEU A 102 -16.91 2.73 4.03
C LEU A 102 -16.66 1.68 2.94
N VAL A 103 -16.74 2.09 1.67
CA VAL A 103 -16.47 1.25 0.50
C VAL A 103 -15.24 1.83 -0.21
N PRO A 104 -14.03 1.31 0.07
CA PRO A 104 -12.82 1.87 -0.48
C PRO A 104 -12.73 1.66 -1.99
N SER A 105 -12.08 2.61 -2.66
CA SER A 105 -11.75 2.47 -4.08
C SER A 105 -10.67 1.40 -4.27
N LEU A 106 -10.86 0.55 -5.28
CA LEU A 106 -9.92 -0.50 -5.65
C LEU A 106 -9.14 -0.09 -6.90
N SER A 107 -7.84 -0.41 -6.92
CA SER A 107 -7.06 -0.46 -8.15
C SER A 107 -6.49 -1.85 -8.34
N SER A 108 -6.52 -2.40 -9.55
CA SER A 108 -6.04 -3.76 -9.80
C SER A 108 -4.89 -3.79 -10.80
N ILE A 109 -4.01 -4.76 -10.62
CA ILE A 109 -3.03 -5.18 -11.62
C ILE A 109 -3.16 -6.70 -11.85
N SER A 110 -2.92 -7.13 -13.08
CA SER A 110 -2.75 -8.55 -13.39
C SER A 110 -1.31 -8.94 -13.12
N ILE A 111 -1.08 -9.97 -12.31
CA ILE A 111 0.25 -10.53 -12.08
C ILE A 111 0.33 -11.94 -12.67
N PRO A 112 1.39 -12.28 -13.43
CA PRO A 112 1.59 -13.63 -13.92
C PRO A 112 1.64 -14.66 -12.78
N LYS A 113 1.31 -15.91 -13.09
CA LYS A 113 1.46 -16.98 -12.10
C LYS A 113 2.90 -17.17 -11.63
N GLY A 114 3.10 -17.46 -10.36
CA GLY A 114 4.39 -17.80 -9.77
C GLY A 114 4.51 -17.41 -8.31
N ASP A 115 5.67 -17.74 -7.74
CA ASP A 115 5.98 -17.43 -6.35
C ASP A 115 6.75 -16.11 -6.28
N TYR A 116 6.20 -15.19 -5.49
CA TYR A 116 6.73 -13.86 -5.28
C TYR A 116 7.23 -13.72 -3.85
N THR A 117 8.51 -13.39 -3.69
CA THR A 117 9.15 -13.13 -2.41
C THR A 117 9.60 -11.67 -2.29
N GLU A 118 9.89 -11.22 -1.07
CA GLU A 118 10.30 -9.83 -0.79
C GLU A 118 9.29 -8.81 -1.35
N VAL A 119 8.00 -9.14 -1.24
CA VAL A 119 6.94 -8.33 -1.83
C VAL A 119 6.85 -6.99 -1.11
N LYS A 120 6.86 -5.92 -1.90
CA LYS A 120 6.71 -4.56 -1.46
C LYS A 120 5.64 -3.88 -2.31
N THR A 121 4.74 -3.17 -1.65
CA THR A 121 3.79 -2.29 -2.31
C THR A 121 4.17 -0.84 -2.06
N THR A 122 4.11 -0.02 -3.10
CA THR A 122 4.35 1.42 -3.02
C THR A 122 3.10 2.16 -3.50
N THR A 123 2.59 3.07 -2.67
CA THR A 123 1.63 4.10 -3.08
C THR A 123 2.41 5.34 -3.48
N ILE A 124 2.19 5.83 -4.71
CA ILE A 124 2.92 6.98 -5.26
C ILE A 124 1.98 8.18 -5.37
N PHE A 125 2.36 9.27 -4.70
CA PHE A 125 1.77 10.59 -4.82
C PHE A 125 2.73 11.51 -5.57
N THR A 126 2.22 12.24 -6.57
CA THR A 126 3.04 13.16 -7.37
C THR A 126 2.53 14.58 -7.19
N GLN A 127 3.43 15.48 -6.82
CA GLN A 127 3.14 16.90 -6.71
C GLN A 127 2.46 17.42 -7.98
N THR A 128 1.38 18.17 -7.78
CA THR A 128 0.69 18.89 -8.84
C THR A 128 1.02 20.38 -8.75
N ASN A 129 0.80 21.09 -9.85
CA ASN A 129 0.83 22.55 -9.85
C ASN A 129 -0.56 23.06 -9.43
N GLY A 130 -0.61 24.13 -8.64
CA GLY A 130 -1.88 24.74 -8.22
C GLY A 130 -2.44 24.13 -6.93
N THR A 131 -3.75 23.92 -6.88
CA THR A 131 -4.51 23.53 -5.67
C THR A 131 -4.92 22.05 -5.64
N ASP A 132 -4.57 21.28 -6.67
CA ASP A 132 -4.98 19.87 -6.79
C ASP A 132 -4.05 18.95 -6.00
N PHE A 133 -3.93 19.18 -4.69
CA PHE A 133 -2.92 18.51 -3.87
C PHE A 133 -3.14 16.99 -3.81
N PRO A 134 -2.06 16.17 -3.93
CA PRO A 134 -2.14 14.72 -3.89
C PRO A 134 -2.82 14.14 -2.66
N VAL A 135 -2.73 14.80 -1.51
CA VAL A 135 -3.49 14.45 -0.31
C VAL A 135 -3.99 15.74 0.32
N ILE A 136 -5.29 15.78 0.61
CA ILE A 136 -5.92 16.83 1.41
C ILE A 136 -6.60 16.13 2.58
N LEU A 137 -6.29 16.53 3.81
CA LEU A 137 -6.95 16.08 5.03
C LEU A 137 -7.56 17.26 5.76
N LYS A 138 -8.79 17.10 6.23
CA LYS A 138 -9.48 18.11 7.03
C LYS A 138 -9.87 17.54 8.38
N GLY A 139 -9.86 18.41 9.37
CA GLY A 139 -10.07 18.03 10.75
C GLY A 139 -10.43 19.19 11.65
N THR A 140 -10.54 18.87 12.93
CA THR A 140 -10.82 19.83 14.01
C THR A 140 -9.82 19.62 15.14
N TYR A 141 -9.22 20.72 15.57
CA TYR A 141 -8.41 20.80 16.76
C TYR A 141 -9.23 21.40 17.91
N VAL A 142 -9.18 20.77 19.08
CA VAL A 142 -9.81 21.22 20.32
C VAL A 142 -8.73 21.79 21.22
N THR A 143 -8.85 23.08 21.56
CA THR A 143 -7.90 23.78 22.43
C THR A 143 -8.08 23.39 23.89
N GLY A 144 -7.12 23.74 24.75
CA GLY A 144 -7.24 23.51 26.19
C GLY A 144 -8.40 24.27 26.85
N ALA A 145 -8.91 25.31 26.19
CA ALA A 145 -10.10 26.07 26.61
C ALA A 145 -11.41 25.48 26.03
N GLY A 146 -11.36 24.35 25.32
CA GLY A 146 -12.51 23.73 24.67
C GLY A 146 -12.94 24.40 23.36
N GLY A 147 -12.14 25.32 22.81
CA GLY A 147 -12.42 25.95 21.52
C GLY A 147 -12.17 24.99 20.37
N HIS A 148 -13.02 25.03 19.34
CA HIS A 148 -12.88 24.21 18.14
C HIS A 148 -12.31 25.03 17.00
N ILE A 149 -11.18 24.57 16.44
CA ILE A 149 -10.48 25.25 15.35
C ILE A 149 -10.40 24.29 14.16
N PRO A 150 -10.89 24.67 12.97
CA PRO A 150 -10.74 23.85 11.78
C PRO A 150 -9.26 23.77 11.39
N ALA A 151 -8.86 22.63 10.85
CA ALA A 151 -7.50 22.40 10.38
C ALA A 151 -7.51 21.66 9.04
N GLU A 152 -6.54 21.99 8.19
CA GLU A 152 -6.36 21.43 6.86
C GLU A 152 -4.89 21.12 6.62
N PHE A 153 -4.59 19.93 6.14
CA PHE A 153 -3.26 19.51 5.72
C PHE A 153 -3.27 19.22 4.22
N ASP A 154 -2.39 19.92 3.50
CA ASP A 154 -2.20 19.76 2.06
C ASP A 154 -0.81 19.21 1.78
N LEU A 155 -0.75 18.01 1.20
CA LEU A 155 0.50 17.42 0.75
C LEU A 155 0.92 18.06 -0.58
N ASN A 156 1.85 19.02 -0.54
CA ASN A 156 2.32 19.75 -1.73
C ASN A 156 3.68 19.24 -2.21
N ASP A 157 3.86 17.92 -2.24
CA ASP A 157 5.11 17.27 -2.64
C ASP A 157 4.87 15.88 -3.22
N ASN A 158 5.90 15.35 -3.88
CA ASN A 158 6.02 13.92 -4.13
C ASN A 158 6.15 13.16 -2.80
N LEU A 159 5.47 12.02 -2.72
CA LEU A 159 5.56 11.11 -1.58
C LEU A 159 5.41 9.67 -2.07
N GLU A 160 6.29 8.78 -1.62
CA GLU A 160 6.17 7.34 -1.85
C GLU A 160 6.00 6.63 -0.51
N ILE A 161 4.82 6.07 -0.29
CA ILE A 161 4.55 5.26 0.89
C ILE A 161 4.84 3.81 0.55
N ASN A 162 5.75 3.21 1.30
CA ASN A 162 6.28 1.89 1.02
C ASN A 162 5.91 0.94 2.15
N VAL A 163 5.27 -0.18 1.81
CA VAL A 163 4.86 -1.19 2.77
C VAL A 163 5.33 -2.57 2.33
N GLN A 164 5.93 -3.30 3.27
CA GLN A 164 6.26 -4.70 3.04
C GLN A 164 5.00 -5.55 3.17
N VAL A 165 4.86 -6.50 2.26
CA VAL A 165 3.74 -7.43 2.19
C VAL A 165 4.29 -8.86 2.27
N ASN A 166 3.48 -9.77 2.79
CA ASN A 166 3.83 -11.19 2.80
C ASN A 166 4.06 -11.72 1.38
N ASN A 167 4.85 -12.79 1.27
CA ASN A 167 5.07 -13.51 0.01
C ASN A 167 3.73 -13.94 -0.62
N ILE A 168 3.66 -13.91 -1.95
CA ILE A 168 2.45 -14.23 -2.71
C ILE A 168 2.72 -15.49 -3.54
N ILE A 169 1.85 -16.49 -3.41
CA ILE A 169 1.82 -17.68 -4.28
C ILE A 169 0.67 -17.48 -5.26
N ALA A 170 0.99 -17.02 -6.46
CA ALA A 170 0.02 -16.73 -7.51
C ALA A 170 -0.19 -17.97 -8.40
N ASP A 171 -1.08 -18.88 -7.99
CA ASP A 171 -1.43 -20.08 -8.77
C ASP A 171 -2.62 -19.86 -9.74
N GLY A 172 -3.29 -18.70 -9.61
CA GLY A 172 -4.48 -18.31 -10.36
C GLY A 172 -5.81 -18.79 -9.78
N SER A 173 -5.81 -19.48 -8.62
CA SER A 173 -7.03 -19.89 -7.90
C SER A 173 -7.66 -18.78 -7.07
N LYS A 174 -6.86 -17.75 -6.74
CA LYS A 174 -7.25 -16.64 -5.86
C LYS A 174 -6.81 -15.31 -6.43
N ASP A 175 -7.58 -14.29 -6.14
CA ASP A 175 -7.14 -12.90 -6.25
C ASP A 175 -6.68 -12.40 -4.88
N PHE A 176 -5.82 -11.39 -4.92
CA PHE A 176 -5.18 -10.81 -3.75
C PHE A 176 -5.65 -9.39 -3.55
N THR A 177 -5.71 -8.94 -2.30
CA THR A 177 -5.98 -7.54 -1.98
C THR A 177 -4.99 -7.08 -0.93
N THR A 178 -4.17 -6.10 -1.28
CA THR A 178 -3.29 -5.38 -0.36
C THR A 178 -4.02 -4.15 0.15
N LYS A 179 -4.32 -4.15 1.44
CA LYS A 179 -4.84 -2.97 2.14
C LYS A 179 -3.69 -2.18 2.72
N ILE A 180 -3.61 -0.90 2.37
CA ILE A 180 -2.63 0.07 2.87
C ILE A 180 -3.41 1.02 3.77
N ALA A 181 -3.07 1.02 5.06
CA ALA A 181 -3.72 1.86 6.06
C ALA A 181 -2.86 3.08 6.36
N LEU A 182 -3.48 4.26 6.33
CA LEU A 182 -2.92 5.50 6.85
C LEU A 182 -3.42 5.69 8.29
N HIS A 183 -2.56 5.40 9.25
CA HIS A 183 -2.85 5.58 10.67
C HIS A 183 -2.78 7.07 11.04
N LEU A 184 -3.91 7.78 10.94
CA LEU A 184 -3.93 9.24 10.97
C LEU A 184 -3.56 9.83 12.34
N ASN A 185 -3.77 9.10 13.42
CA ASN A 185 -3.29 9.47 14.75
C ASN A 185 -1.75 9.60 14.78
N LEU A 186 -1.04 8.73 14.05
CA LEU A 186 0.42 8.75 14.01
C LEU A 186 0.96 9.94 13.21
N PHE A 187 0.15 10.61 12.39
CA PHE A 187 0.56 11.81 11.64
C PHE A 187 0.96 12.95 12.57
N LEU A 188 0.40 12.99 13.79
CA LEU A 188 0.67 14.00 14.80
C LEU A 188 1.71 13.57 15.85
N ASN A 189 2.37 12.42 15.65
CA ASN A 189 3.45 12.00 16.53
C ASN A 189 4.56 13.06 16.59
N SER A 190 5.08 13.31 17.80
CA SER A 190 6.13 14.31 18.05
C SER A 190 5.74 15.76 17.68
N ILE A 191 4.44 16.02 17.52
CA ILE A 191 3.85 17.35 17.44
C ILE A 191 3.16 17.62 18.77
N SER A 192 3.56 18.70 19.44
CA SER A 192 2.96 19.12 20.70
C SER A 192 1.72 19.97 20.47
N ALA A 193 0.83 20.04 21.46
CA ALA A 193 -0.35 20.89 21.39
C ALA A 193 0.04 22.38 21.26
N GLN A 194 1.14 22.78 21.92
CA GLN A 194 1.69 24.13 21.87
C GLN A 194 2.11 24.51 20.44
N GLU A 195 2.65 23.57 19.66
CA GLU A 195 2.99 23.81 18.25
C GLU A 195 1.74 24.00 17.39
N ILE A 196 0.64 23.28 17.69
CA ILE A 196 -0.64 23.48 17.00
C ILE A 196 -1.30 24.80 17.42
N ASP A 197 -1.24 25.17 18.71
CA ASP A 197 -1.75 26.43 19.24
C ASP A 197 -1.05 27.64 18.60
N ALA A 198 0.26 27.52 18.38
CA ALA A 198 1.10 28.55 17.75
C ALA A 198 0.98 28.59 16.21
N ALA A 199 0.24 27.67 15.60
CA ALA A 199 0.13 27.59 14.14
C ALA A 199 -0.57 28.82 13.55
N THR A 200 -0.02 29.33 12.45
CA THR A 200 -0.63 30.39 11.66
C THR A 200 -1.98 29.94 11.13
N ARG A 201 -2.98 30.82 11.24
CA ARG A 201 -4.32 30.59 10.69
C ARG A 201 -4.54 31.40 9.43
N THR A 202 -5.19 30.79 8.45
CA THR A 202 -5.67 31.45 7.24
C THR A 202 -7.19 31.34 7.23
N ASN A 203 -7.89 32.48 7.25
CA ASN A 203 -9.36 32.53 7.32
C ASN A 203 -9.95 31.68 8.46
N GLY A 204 -9.31 31.70 9.64
CA GLY A 204 -9.75 30.94 10.81
C GLY A 204 -9.36 29.45 10.83
N THR A 205 -8.74 28.94 9.76
CA THR A 205 -8.30 27.53 9.65
C THR A 205 -6.79 27.41 9.89
N ILE A 206 -6.37 26.41 10.65
CA ILE A 206 -4.96 26.01 10.73
C ILE A 206 -4.60 25.31 9.41
N LEU A 207 -3.99 26.06 8.50
CA LEU A 207 -3.59 25.56 7.19
C LEU A 207 -2.14 25.08 7.25
N ILE A 208 -1.92 23.79 6.99
CA ILE A 208 -0.60 23.14 7.06
C ILE A 208 -0.22 22.66 5.67
N ASN A 209 0.74 23.34 5.06
CA ASN A 209 1.25 22.96 3.74
C ASN A 209 2.73 23.34 3.61
N LYS A 210 3.30 23.16 2.41
CA LYS A 210 4.73 23.39 2.19
C LYS A 210 5.18 24.85 2.40
N THR A 211 4.26 25.83 2.40
CA THR A 211 4.59 27.26 2.56
C THR A 211 4.04 27.87 3.85
N ILE A 212 2.99 27.30 4.45
CA ILE A 212 2.34 27.76 5.68
C ILE A 212 2.46 26.68 6.75
N ASN A 213 2.92 27.06 7.94
CA ASN A 213 3.21 26.11 9.03
C ASN A 213 4.20 25.00 8.62
N THR A 214 5.28 25.38 7.94
CA THR A 214 6.24 24.47 7.29
C THR A 214 6.90 23.46 8.24
N SER A 215 7.12 23.83 9.51
CA SER A 215 7.61 22.91 10.54
C SER A 215 6.62 21.76 10.79
N LEU A 216 5.34 22.09 10.97
CA LEU A 216 4.27 21.09 11.13
C LEU A 216 4.14 20.23 9.88
N TYR A 217 4.18 20.85 8.70
CA TYR A 217 4.12 20.13 7.42
C TYR A 217 5.22 19.07 7.30
N ASN A 218 6.47 19.44 7.58
CA ASN A 218 7.60 18.51 7.49
C ASN A 218 7.49 17.36 8.50
N LYS A 219 7.01 17.64 9.73
CA LYS A 219 6.76 16.59 10.73
C LYS A 219 5.65 15.64 10.30
N ILE A 220 4.50 16.16 9.87
CA ILE A 220 3.38 15.34 9.39
C ILE A 220 3.83 14.48 8.20
N LYS A 221 4.49 15.08 7.20
CA LYS A 221 5.01 14.35 6.04
C LYS A 221 6.01 13.25 6.44
N GLY A 222 6.90 13.53 7.40
CA GLY A 222 7.81 12.54 7.96
C GLY A 222 7.07 11.38 8.64
N ASN A 223 6.05 11.70 9.43
CA ASN A 223 5.21 10.70 10.09
C ASN A 223 4.42 9.85 9.10
N MET A 224 3.91 10.43 8.00
CA MET A 224 3.22 9.71 6.92
C MET A 224 4.09 8.58 6.35
N LEU A 225 5.40 8.80 6.20
CA LEU A 225 6.34 7.79 5.71
C LEU A 225 6.56 6.64 6.71
N ALA A 226 6.44 6.92 8.01
CA ALA A 226 6.74 5.96 9.07
C ALA A 226 5.51 5.15 9.55
N CYS A 227 4.29 5.64 9.28
CA CYS A 227 3.07 5.11 9.89
C CYS A 227 2.22 4.23 8.99
N ALA A 228 2.64 3.97 7.75
CA ALA A 228 1.86 3.11 6.86
C ALA A 228 2.08 1.63 7.18
N ALA A 229 0.99 0.91 7.39
CA ALA A 229 1.00 -0.55 7.51
C ALA A 229 0.28 -1.18 6.32
N SER A 230 0.58 -2.46 6.06
CA SER A 230 -0.18 -3.24 5.08
C SER A 230 -0.77 -4.51 5.66
N THR A 231 -1.86 -4.97 5.06
CA THR A 231 -2.44 -6.28 5.31
C THR A 231 -2.77 -6.92 3.97
N LEU A 232 -2.29 -8.15 3.76
CA LEU A 232 -2.61 -8.94 2.58
C LEU A 232 -3.80 -9.84 2.87
N LEU A 233 -4.82 -9.74 2.04
CA LEU A 233 -5.98 -10.62 2.02
C LEU A 233 -5.98 -11.43 0.73
N SER A 234 -6.47 -12.68 0.79
CA SER A 234 -6.67 -13.51 -0.41
C SER A 234 -8.10 -14.04 -0.41
N ALA A 235 -8.72 -14.06 -1.59
CA ALA A 235 -10.06 -14.59 -1.79
C ALA A 235 -10.07 -15.52 -3.00
N ALA A 236 -10.85 -16.61 -2.94
CA ALA A 236 -11.05 -17.47 -4.08
C ALA A 236 -11.70 -16.69 -5.23
N LYS A 237 -11.29 -16.98 -6.49
CA LYS A 237 -11.99 -16.45 -7.66
C LYS A 237 -13.44 -16.98 -7.65
N LYS A 238 -14.40 -16.08 -7.86
CA LYS A 238 -15.81 -16.43 -8.05
C LYS A 238 -16.04 -16.92 -9.48
#